data_AF-A0A8T5BE18-F1
#
_entry.id   AF-A0A8T5BE18-F1
#
_cell.length_a   1.000
_cell.length_b   1.000
_cell.length_c   1.000
_cell.angle_alpha   90.00
_cell.angle_beta   90.00
_cell.angle_gamma   90.00
#
_symmetry.space_group_name_H-M   'P 1'
#
loop_
_entity.id
_entity.type
_entity.pdbx_description
1 polymer ?
#
loop_
_entity_poly.entity_id
_entity_poly.type
_entity_poly.pdbx_seq_one_letter_code
_entity_poly.pdbx_strand_id
1 'polypeptide(L)'
;MIYEDFSLYGIKLKYPERCIIHPSSQLKRLNGELSFIFDEKESKLKLTFSWKPLSHIKRRYRSNEEFSNAAIKLMKKDRSLEALDVLEHKIIEVNGHKTVFCHIKISLYKPLLFKPTRVTQEVKFAVIFCEESERCITLYSEEVLSESSLQNNCFEKILNSIICH
;
A
#
# COMPACT_ATOMS: atom_id res chain seq x y z
N MET A 1 -3.27 2.28 -19.95
CA MET A 1 -2.11 1.83 -19.16
C MET A 1 -1.96 0.34 -19.38
N ILE A 2 -0.80 -0.09 -19.90
CA ILE A 2 -0.45 -1.50 -20.11
C ILE A 2 0.06 -2.06 -18.78
N TYR A 3 -0.27 -3.32 -18.49
CA TYR A 3 0.11 -4.02 -17.28
C TYR A 3 0.88 -5.30 -17.64
N GLU A 4 1.89 -5.61 -16.84
CA GLU A 4 2.68 -6.83 -16.91
C GLU A 4 2.41 -7.72 -15.71
N ASP A 5 2.68 -9.02 -15.84
CA ASP A 5 2.56 -9.98 -14.75
C ASP A 5 3.88 -10.05 -13.95
N PHE A 6 3.77 -9.92 -12.64
CA PHE A 6 4.82 -10.24 -11.69
C PHE A 6 4.49 -11.57 -11.01
N SER A 7 5.47 -12.47 -10.90
CA SER A 7 5.31 -13.74 -10.19
C SER A 7 6.56 -14.08 -9.40
N LEU A 8 6.43 -14.27 -8.08
CA LEU A 8 7.52 -14.66 -7.20
C LEU A 8 7.00 -15.46 -6.01
N TYR A 9 7.64 -16.59 -5.69
CA TYR A 9 7.31 -17.42 -4.52
C TYR A 9 5.84 -17.87 -4.41
N GLY A 10 5.18 -18.06 -5.55
CA GLY A 10 3.75 -18.43 -5.63
C GLY A 10 2.79 -17.25 -5.49
N ILE A 11 3.32 -16.03 -5.32
CA ILE A 11 2.53 -14.80 -5.35
C ILE A 11 2.53 -14.28 -6.78
N LYS A 12 1.37 -13.85 -7.29
CA LYS A 12 1.24 -13.15 -8.56
C LYS A 12 0.49 -11.83 -8.39
N LEU A 13 0.81 -10.86 -9.22
CA LEU A 13 0.06 -9.60 -9.35
C LEU A 13 0.37 -8.97 -10.70
N LYS A 14 -0.48 -8.05 -11.13
CA LYS A 14 -0.22 -7.17 -12.27
C LYS A 14 0.38 -5.85 -11.79
N TYR A 15 1.28 -5.26 -12.56
CA TYR A 15 1.81 -3.92 -12.31
C TYR A 15 1.92 -3.13 -13.63
N PRO A 16 1.86 -1.80 -13.62
CA PRO A 16 2.05 -1.02 -14.84
C PRO A 16 3.46 -1.15 -15.40
N GLU A 17 3.57 -1.39 -16.70
CA GLU A 17 4.85 -1.57 -17.43
C GLU A 17 5.84 -0.41 -17.21
N ARG A 18 5.32 0.81 -17.06
CA ARG A 18 6.13 2.02 -16.85
C ARG A 18 6.76 2.15 -15.45
N CYS A 19 6.47 1.23 -14.54
CA CYS A 19 7.00 1.27 -13.18
C CYS A 19 8.43 0.73 -13.14
N ILE A 20 9.26 1.35 -12.31
CA ILE A 20 10.53 0.76 -11.91
C ILE A 20 10.29 -0.07 -10.64
N ILE A 21 10.70 -1.34 -10.66
CA ILE A 21 10.58 -2.26 -9.53
C ILE A 21 11.85 -2.21 -8.69
N HIS A 22 11.72 -1.88 -7.41
CA HIS A 22 12.81 -1.86 -6.45
C HIS A 22 12.53 -2.81 -5.28
N PRO A 23 13.36 -3.84 -5.06
CA PRO A 23 13.30 -4.59 -3.81
C PRO A 23 13.78 -3.71 -2.64
N SER A 24 12.92 -3.49 -1.64
CA SER A 24 13.28 -2.72 -0.44
C SER A 24 14.11 -3.55 0.55
N SER A 25 14.17 -4.87 0.38
CA SER A 25 14.88 -5.81 1.24
C SER A 25 15.24 -7.08 0.48
N GLN A 26 16.05 -7.95 1.10
CA GLN A 26 16.30 -9.28 0.56
C GLN A 26 14.98 -10.07 0.46
N LEU A 27 14.61 -10.44 -0.77
CA LEU A 27 13.39 -11.18 -1.03
C LEU A 27 13.55 -12.63 -0.57
N LYS A 28 12.70 -13.07 0.35
CA LYS A 28 12.62 -14.45 0.85
C LYS A 28 11.21 -14.97 0.66
N ARG A 29 11.06 -16.31 0.62
CA ARG A 29 9.76 -16.97 0.41
C ARG A 29 8.64 -16.50 1.33
N LEU A 30 8.94 -16.19 2.59
CA LEU A 30 7.97 -15.76 3.60
C LEU A 30 8.12 -14.29 4.03
N ASN A 31 9.12 -13.58 3.50
CA ASN A 31 9.36 -12.19 3.86
C ASN A 31 9.97 -11.43 2.68
N GLY A 32 9.30 -10.38 2.23
CA GLY A 32 9.83 -9.53 1.17
C GLY A 32 8.99 -8.28 0.98
N GLU A 33 9.59 -7.32 0.29
CA GLU A 33 8.98 -6.04 0.00
C GLU A 33 9.50 -5.51 -1.33
N LEU A 34 8.58 -5.04 -2.17
CA LEU A 34 8.83 -4.46 -3.48
C LEU A 34 8.18 -3.08 -3.50
N SER A 35 8.87 -2.11 -4.09
CA SER A 35 8.32 -0.81 -4.44
C SER A 35 8.19 -0.72 -5.96
N PHE A 36 7.00 -0.36 -6.45
CA PHE A 36 6.76 0.06 -7.83
C PHE A 36 6.70 1.59 -7.83
N ILE A 37 7.68 2.21 -8.46
CA ILE A 37 7.83 3.67 -8.51
C ILE A 37 7.49 4.14 -9.91
N PHE A 38 6.56 5.09 -10.01
CA PHE A 38 6.26 5.76 -11.27
C PHE A 38 7.23 6.93 -11.43
N ASP A 39 8.09 6.85 -12.43
CA ASP A 39 8.93 7.98 -12.83
C ASP A 39 8.15 8.86 -13.82
N GLU A 40 7.09 9.50 -13.32
CA GLU A 40 6.44 10.58 -14.05
C GLU A 40 6.79 11.90 -13.39
N LYS A 41 7.29 12.85 -14.18
CA LYS A 41 7.78 14.18 -13.73
C LYS A 41 6.78 14.97 -12.85
N GLU A 42 5.52 14.54 -12.76
CA GLU A 42 4.43 15.24 -12.07
C GLU A 42 3.60 14.38 -11.09
N SER A 43 3.78 13.05 -11.07
CA SER A 43 3.04 12.15 -10.18
C SER A 43 4.01 11.25 -9.42
N LYS A 44 4.19 11.55 -8.13
CA LYS A 44 5.00 10.72 -7.22
C LYS A 44 4.12 9.64 -6.61
N LEU A 45 3.61 8.73 -7.45
CA LEU A 45 3.00 7.51 -6.94
C LEU A 45 4.09 6.49 -6.61
N LYS A 46 4.09 6.04 -5.37
CA LYS A 46 4.83 4.87 -4.93
C LYS A 46 3.85 3.82 -4.44
N LEU A 47 3.97 2.61 -4.98
CA LEU A 47 3.24 1.44 -4.50
C LEU A 47 4.21 0.49 -3.82
N THR A 48 3.93 0.13 -2.58
CA THR A 48 4.69 -0.87 -1.85
C THR A 48 3.85 -2.14 -1.74
N PHE A 49 4.39 -3.25 -2.24
CA PHE A 49 3.86 -4.59 -2.08
C PHE A 49 4.76 -5.38 -1.13
N SER A 50 4.21 -5.88 -0.02
CA SER A 50 4.99 -6.63 0.95
C SER A 50 4.27 -7.90 1.40
N TRP A 51 5.06 -8.90 1.81
CA TRP A 51 4.56 -10.11 2.45
C TRP A 51 5.42 -10.43 3.67
N LYS A 52 4.77 -10.88 4.74
CA LYS A 52 5.41 -11.26 6.01
C LYS A 52 4.77 -12.55 6.55
N PRO A 53 5.44 -13.31 7.44
CA PRO A 53 4.83 -14.48 8.04
C PRO A 53 3.56 -14.11 8.79
N LEU A 54 2.45 -14.78 8.49
CA LEU A 54 1.15 -14.49 9.10
C LEU A 54 1.20 -14.65 10.62
N SER A 55 1.94 -15.66 11.10
CA SER A 55 2.18 -15.90 12.53
C SER A 55 2.79 -14.69 13.25
N HIS A 56 3.66 -13.93 12.60
CA HIS A 56 4.26 -12.72 13.19
C HIS A 56 3.23 -11.59 13.34
N ILE A 57 2.34 -11.44 12.35
CA ILE A 57 1.31 -10.41 12.36
C ILE A 57 0.20 -10.77 13.36
N LYS A 58 -0.20 -12.05 13.42
CA LYS A 58 -1.21 -12.57 14.35
C LYS A 58 -0.84 -12.45 15.83
N ARG A 59 0.44 -12.31 16.16
CA ARG A 59 0.88 -11.98 17.54
C ARG A 59 0.38 -10.61 18.00
N ARG A 60 0.10 -9.70 17.07
CA ARG A 60 -0.31 -8.32 17.36
C ARG A 60 -1.74 -8.01 16.95
N TYR A 61 -2.22 -8.63 15.86
CA TYR A 61 -3.52 -8.30 15.27
C TYR A 61 -4.25 -9.59 14.89
N ARG A 62 -5.46 -9.78 15.42
CA ARG A 62 -6.27 -10.98 15.19
C ARG A 62 -7.06 -10.94 13.89
N SER A 63 -7.25 -9.77 13.29
CA SER A 63 -8.01 -9.59 12.05
C SER A 63 -7.46 -8.48 11.16
N ASN A 64 -7.88 -8.48 9.89
CA ASN A 64 -7.58 -7.41 8.93
C ASN A 64 -8.12 -6.05 9.41
N GLU A 65 -9.27 -6.03 10.08
CA GLU A 65 -9.85 -4.81 10.69
C GLU A 65 -9.00 -4.28 11.84
N GLU A 66 -8.55 -5.16 12.74
CA GLU A 66 -7.69 -4.75 13.85
C GLU A 66 -6.37 -4.17 13.33
N PHE A 67 -5.77 -4.84 12.33
CA PHE A 67 -4.58 -4.34 11.65
C PHE A 67 -4.81 -2.95 11.03
N SER A 68 -5.89 -2.79 10.26
CA SER A 68 -6.17 -1.55 9.54
C SER A 68 -6.45 -0.39 10.51
N ASN A 69 -7.22 -0.64 11.56
CA ASN A 69 -7.46 0.35 12.62
C ASN A 69 -6.16 0.72 13.36
N ALA A 70 -5.29 -0.25 13.63
CA ALA A 70 -4.00 0.01 14.24
C ALA A 70 -3.08 0.83 13.32
N ALA A 71 -3.08 0.55 12.00
CA ALA A 71 -2.32 1.33 11.03
C ALA A 71 -2.78 2.79 10.99
N ILE A 72 -4.10 3.05 10.95
CA ILE A 72 -4.65 4.41 11.01
C ILE A 72 -4.26 5.10 12.33
N LYS A 73 -4.35 4.39 13.46
CA LYS A 73 -3.92 4.92 14.77
C LYS A 73 -2.43 5.26 14.80
N LEU A 74 -1.58 4.51 14.10
CA LEU A 74 -0.16 4.79 13.98
C LEU A 74 0.09 6.03 13.11
N MET A 75 -0.60 6.17 11.98
CA MET A 75 -0.52 7.38 11.14
C MET A 75 -0.90 8.64 11.93
N LYS A 76 -1.96 8.57 12.75
CA LYS A 76 -2.39 9.67 13.64
C LYS A 76 -1.35 10.10 14.69
N LYS A 77 -0.33 9.28 14.96
CA LYS A 77 0.75 9.60 15.90
C LYS A 77 1.96 10.27 15.23
N ASP A 78 1.95 10.40 13.90
CA ASP A 78 3.02 11.10 13.19
C ASP A 78 3.03 12.58 13.59
N ARG A 79 4.19 13.07 14.06
CA ARG A 79 4.36 14.46 14.51
C ARG A 79 4.27 15.47 13.38
N SER A 80 4.48 15.03 12.14
CA SER A 80 4.34 15.86 10.94
C SER A 80 2.90 15.95 10.45
N LEU A 81 1.97 15.17 11.00
CA LEU A 81 0.58 15.15 10.57
C LEU A 81 -0.16 16.42 11.02
N GLU A 82 -0.66 17.18 10.06
CA GLU A 82 -1.53 18.34 10.29
C GLU A 82 -3.02 17.92 10.23
N ALA A 83 -3.39 17.08 9.26
CA ALA A 83 -4.75 16.57 9.11
C ALA A 83 -4.76 15.16 8.51
N LEU A 84 -5.76 14.36 8.90
CA LEU A 84 -6.04 13.03 8.36
C LEU A 84 -7.54 12.83 8.19
N ASP A 85 -7.95 12.61 6.95
CA ASP A 85 -9.32 12.32 6.57
C ASP A 85 -9.40 10.90 6.02
N VAL A 86 -10.21 10.05 6.65
CA VAL A 86 -10.48 8.70 6.14
C VAL A 86 -11.59 8.83 5.10
N LEU A 87 -11.24 8.75 3.82
CA LEU A 87 -12.16 8.87 2.70
C LEU A 87 -12.97 7.59 2.49
N GLU A 88 -12.29 6.44 2.58
CA GLU A 88 -12.93 5.12 2.56
C GLU A 88 -12.31 4.20 3.62
N HIS A 89 -13.16 3.41 4.26
CA HIS A 89 -12.77 2.30 5.12
C HIS A 89 -13.86 1.23 5.02
N LYS A 90 -13.63 0.24 4.15
CA LYS A 90 -14.65 -0.75 3.82
C LYS A 90 -14.07 -2.14 3.71
N ILE A 91 -14.91 -3.11 4.03
CA ILE A 91 -14.61 -4.52 3.81
C ILE A 91 -14.81 -4.80 2.32
N ILE A 92 -13.84 -5.47 1.71
CA ILE A 92 -13.90 -5.93 0.32
C ILE A 92 -13.47 -7.39 0.24
N GLU A 93 -13.68 -8.01 -0.92
CA GLU A 93 -13.18 -9.34 -1.23
C GLU A 93 -12.14 -9.25 -2.33
N VAL A 94 -11.00 -9.91 -2.12
CA VAL A 94 -9.89 -9.98 -3.08
C VAL A 94 -9.44 -11.44 -3.17
N ASN A 95 -9.62 -12.06 -4.33
CA ASN A 95 -9.22 -13.44 -4.60
C ASN A 95 -9.68 -14.43 -3.49
N GLY A 96 -10.97 -14.38 -3.12
CA GLY A 96 -11.55 -15.22 -2.08
C GLY A 96 -11.19 -14.83 -0.64
N HIS A 97 -10.40 -13.77 -0.44
CA HIS A 97 -10.07 -13.26 0.89
C HIS A 97 -10.91 -12.03 1.24
N LYS A 98 -11.57 -12.09 2.38
CA LYS A 98 -12.17 -10.91 3.02
C LYS A 98 -11.06 -10.02 3.59
N THR A 99 -10.93 -8.81 3.07
CA THR A 99 -9.92 -7.82 3.48
C THR A 99 -10.57 -6.47 3.76
N VAL A 100 -9.77 -5.52 4.25
CA VAL A 100 -10.17 -4.14 4.49
C VAL A 100 -9.39 -3.26 3.54
N PHE A 101 -10.11 -2.43 2.80
CA PHE A 101 -9.55 -1.35 1.99
C PHE A 101 -9.69 -0.03 2.75
N CYS A 102 -8.59 0.70 2.81
CA CYS A 102 -8.53 2.04 3.37
C CYS A 102 -8.03 3.02 2.30
N HIS A 103 -8.71 4.16 2.19
CA HIS A 103 -8.29 5.32 1.40
C HIS A 103 -8.32 6.54 2.32
N ILE A 104 -7.18 7.19 2.46
CA ILE A 104 -6.95 8.23 3.45
C ILE A 104 -6.28 9.40 2.76
N LYS A 105 -6.76 10.61 3.01
CA LYS A 105 -6.08 11.85 2.64
C LYS A 105 -5.36 12.38 3.86
N ILE A 106 -4.08 12.67 3.71
CA ILE A 106 -3.27 13.24 4.79
C ILE A 106 -2.59 14.53 4.33
N SER A 107 -2.55 15.50 5.23
CA SER A 107 -1.78 16.73 5.07
C SER A 107 -0.62 16.71 6.06
N LEU A 108 0.60 16.80 5.53
CA LEU A 108 1.83 16.77 6.30
C LEU A 108 2.53 18.13 6.27
N TYR A 109 3.07 18.50 7.42
CA TYR A 109 4.00 19.61 7.58
C TYR A 109 5.44 19.11 7.39
N LYS A 110 6.13 19.62 6.35
CA LYS A 110 7.55 19.35 6.14
C LYS A 110 8.38 20.57 6.56
N PRO A 111 9.16 20.47 7.66
CA PRO A 111 10.10 21.52 8.03
C PRO A 111 11.23 21.56 6.99
N LEU A 112 11.41 22.70 6.34
CA LEU A 112 12.58 23.01 5.50
C LEU A 112 13.31 24.21 6.11
N LEU A 113 14.62 24.28 5.87
CA LEU A 113 15.55 25.26 6.46
C LEU A 113 15.14 26.74 6.29
N PHE A 114 14.23 27.07 5.37
CA PHE A 114 13.81 28.45 5.11
C PHE A 114 12.30 28.68 4.92
N LYS A 115 11.53 27.66 4.51
CA LYS A 115 10.08 27.80 4.32
C LYS A 115 9.40 26.46 4.57
N PRO A 116 8.59 26.32 5.62
CA PRO A 116 7.82 25.11 5.79
C PRO A 116 6.89 24.91 4.60
N THR A 117 6.84 23.67 4.11
CA THR A 117 5.94 23.28 3.03
C THR A 117 4.91 22.31 3.56
N ARG A 118 3.67 22.51 3.12
CA ARG A 118 2.59 21.54 3.30
C ARG A 118 2.56 20.62 2.09
N VAL A 119 2.43 19.33 2.36
CA VAL A 119 2.26 18.32 1.32
C VAL A 119 0.98 17.58 1.63
N THR A 120 0.05 17.58 0.68
CA THR A 120 -1.13 16.73 0.73
C THR A 120 -0.85 15.48 -0.09
N GLN A 121 -1.12 14.32 0.49
CA GLN A 121 -0.98 13.04 -0.18
C GLN A 121 -2.18 12.14 0.12
N GLU A 122 -2.47 11.26 -0.83
CA GLU A 122 -3.39 10.16 -0.63
C GLU A 122 -2.64 8.88 -0.35
N VAL A 123 -3.14 8.16 0.65
CA VAL A 123 -2.66 6.87 1.08
C VAL A 123 -3.77 5.87 0.86
N LYS A 124 -3.48 4.80 0.12
CA LYS A 124 -4.39 3.65 0.00
C LYS A 124 -3.68 2.42 0.52
N PHE A 125 -4.39 1.56 1.24
CA PHE A 125 -3.83 0.28 1.62
C PHE A 125 -4.89 -0.80 1.78
N ALA A 126 -4.45 -2.04 1.60
CA ALA A 126 -5.22 -3.24 1.89
C ALA A 126 -4.29 -4.32 2.49
N VAL A 127 -4.86 -5.16 3.36
CA VAL A 127 -4.12 -6.22 4.08
C VAL A 127 -4.82 -7.56 3.95
N ILE A 128 -4.15 -8.54 3.37
CA ILE A 128 -4.70 -9.88 3.11
C ILE A 128 -4.00 -10.86 4.04
N PHE A 129 -4.74 -11.44 4.97
CA PHE A 129 -4.31 -12.60 5.74
C PHE A 129 -4.66 -13.86 4.95
N CYS A 130 -3.64 -14.59 4.51
CA CYS A 130 -3.80 -15.83 3.75
C CYS A 130 -3.24 -16.99 4.59
N GLU A 131 -4.13 -17.85 5.10
CA GLU A 131 -3.74 -19.04 5.88
C GLU A 131 -3.01 -20.06 5.00
N GLU A 132 -3.46 -20.27 3.76
CA GLU A 132 -2.90 -21.28 2.85
C GLU A 132 -1.43 -21.02 2.50
N SER A 133 -1.08 -19.75 2.29
CA SER A 133 0.31 -19.36 2.02
C SER A 133 1.09 -18.98 3.27
N GLU A 134 0.44 -18.99 4.45
CA GLU A 134 0.97 -18.54 5.73
C GLU A 134 1.54 -17.11 5.71
N ARG A 135 0.98 -16.23 4.87
CA ARG A 135 1.45 -14.85 4.66
C ARG A 135 0.39 -13.81 5.03
N CYS A 136 0.86 -12.71 5.60
CA CYS A 136 0.17 -11.43 5.58
C CYS A 136 0.73 -10.62 4.42
N ILE A 137 -0.11 -10.30 3.45
CA ILE A 137 0.22 -9.51 2.27
C ILE A 137 -0.34 -8.10 2.45
N THR A 138 0.47 -7.09 2.20
CA THR A 138 0.03 -5.69 2.25
C THR A 138 0.34 -5.02 0.92
N LEU A 139 -0.67 -4.40 0.33
CA LEU A 139 -0.50 -3.42 -0.73
C LEU A 139 -0.74 -2.04 -0.13
N TYR A 140 0.18 -1.12 -0.37
CA TYR A 140 0.19 0.22 0.20
C TYR A 140 0.59 1.22 -0.89
N SER A 141 -0.05 2.38 -0.95
CA SER A 141 0.31 3.45 -1.88
C SER A 141 0.46 4.77 -1.17
N GLU A 142 1.37 5.59 -1.69
CA GLU A 142 1.50 7.02 -1.38
C GLU A 142 1.49 7.78 -2.70
N GLU A 143 0.57 8.72 -2.84
CA GLU A 143 0.49 9.62 -3.99
C GLU A 143 0.48 11.07 -3.50
N VAL A 144 1.48 11.85 -3.89
CA VAL A 144 1.44 13.30 -3.66
C VAL A 144 0.46 13.91 -4.65
N LEU A 145 -0.58 14.57 -4.14
CA LEU A 145 -1.58 15.21 -4.99
C LEU A 145 -0.96 16.42 -5.72
N SER A 146 -0.97 16.38 -7.04
CA SER A 146 -0.69 17.51 -7.94
C SER A 146 -1.91 17.77 -8.83
N GLU A 147 -1.94 18.88 -9.57
CA GLU A 147 -3.06 19.25 -10.45
C GLU A 147 -3.34 18.20 -11.56
N SER A 148 -2.43 17.26 -11.78
CA SER A 148 -2.54 16.18 -12.78
C SER A 148 -2.78 14.79 -12.12
N SER A 149 -3.95 14.56 -11.52
CA SER A 149 -4.29 13.24 -10.93
C SER A 149 -4.76 12.23 -12.00
N LEU A 150 -3.81 11.73 -12.81
CA LEU A 150 -4.06 10.81 -13.92
C LEU A 150 -4.19 9.32 -13.52
N GLN A 151 -4.00 8.96 -12.25
CA GLN A 151 -3.82 7.57 -11.84
C GLN A 151 -5.04 6.94 -11.15
N ASN A 152 -6.24 7.42 -11.50
CA ASN A 152 -7.49 6.85 -11.03
C ASN A 152 -7.57 5.36 -11.37
N ASN A 153 -7.63 4.52 -10.33
CA ASN A 153 -7.78 3.07 -10.34
C ASN A 153 -6.52 2.20 -10.51
N CYS A 154 -5.30 2.76 -10.42
CA CYS A 154 -4.10 1.92 -10.50
C CYS A 154 -3.99 0.96 -9.31
N PHE A 155 -4.21 1.46 -8.09
CA PHE A 155 -4.14 0.68 -6.86
C PHE A 155 -5.12 -0.50 -6.88
N GLU A 156 -6.38 -0.22 -7.22
CA GLU A 156 -7.48 -1.18 -7.22
C GLU A 156 -7.25 -2.28 -8.28
N LYS A 157 -6.72 -1.92 -9.46
CA LYS A 157 -6.35 -2.90 -10.48
C LYS A 157 -5.25 -3.85 -10.02
N ILE A 158 -4.23 -3.32 -9.34
CA ILE A 158 -3.17 -4.17 -8.78
C ILE A 158 -3.74 -5.04 -7.68
N LEU A 159 -4.48 -4.46 -6.74
CA LEU A 159 -5.10 -5.19 -5.62
C LEU A 159 -5.95 -6.37 -6.12
N ASN A 160 -6.83 -6.13 -7.08
CA ASN A 160 -7.72 -7.16 -7.62
C ASN A 160 -7.01 -8.22 -8.46
N SER A 161 -5.75 -8.00 -8.83
CA SER A 161 -4.93 -8.96 -9.56
C SER A 161 -4.06 -9.85 -8.65
N ILE A 162 -4.05 -9.60 -7.34
CA ILE A 162 -3.21 -10.35 -6.40
C ILE A 162 -3.74 -11.78 -6.29
N ILE A 163 -2.84 -12.73 -6.54
CA ILE A 163 -3.00 -14.16 -6.26
C ILE A 163 -1.92 -14.54 -5.24
N CYS A 164 -2.31 -15.17 -4.14
CA CYS A 164 -1.41 -15.41 -2.99
C CYS A 164 -1.08 -16.89 -2.75
N HIS A 165 -1.81 -17.81 -3.38
CA HIS A 165 -1.61 -19.27 -3.40
C HIS A 165 -2.10 -19.83 -4.74
#